data_AF-A0A0C3J9K1-F1
#
_entry.id   AF-A0A0C3J9K1-F1
#
_cell.length_a   1.000
_cell.length_b   1.000
_cell.length_c   1.000
_cell.angle_alpha   90.00
_cell.angle_beta   90.00
_cell.angle_gamma   90.00
#
_symmetry.space_group_name_H-M   'P 1'
#
loop_
_entity.id
_entity.type
_entity.pdbx_description
1 polymer ?
#
loop_
_entity_poly.entity_id
_entity_poly.type
_entity_poly.pdbx_seq_one_letter_code
_entity_poly.pdbx_strand_id
1 'polypeptide(L)'
;MSGSSAGSTHSLHLHGLTINPLDLRNPLPPPRTHKKAVVWTTEEEGALLDFLASHLSQASNGNFKKVMWNTAAANMANSYPLGLDNGDKTAESCEWKFKVLKKSYYAVADLKLVASGFAYNDEHGAMISLDNANLWD
;
A
#
# COMPACT_ATOMS: atom_id res chain seq x y z
N MET A 1 32.81 27.76 -29.22
CA MET A 1 31.42 28.00 -28.76
C MET A 1 31.04 26.82 -27.87
N SER A 2 31.20 26.95 -26.56
CA SER A 2 30.78 25.95 -25.57
C SER A 2 29.69 26.58 -24.71
N GLY A 3 28.47 26.07 -24.82
CA GLY A 3 27.35 26.50 -24.02
C GLY A 3 27.37 25.76 -22.68
N SER A 4 27.62 26.50 -21.61
CA SER A 4 27.52 25.97 -20.24
C SER A 4 26.05 26.07 -19.79
N SER A 5 25.47 24.91 -19.47
CA SER A 5 24.12 24.73 -18.95
C SER A 5 23.99 25.38 -17.56
N ALA A 6 23.11 26.36 -17.43
CA ALA A 6 22.81 27.00 -16.16
C ALA A 6 21.91 26.08 -15.32
N GLY A 7 22.37 25.76 -14.11
CA GLY A 7 21.64 24.96 -13.13
C GLY A 7 20.28 25.57 -12.80
N SER A 8 19.22 24.77 -12.93
CA SER A 8 17.88 25.11 -12.47
C SER A 8 17.80 24.86 -10.97
N THR A 9 17.95 25.92 -10.18
CA THR A 9 17.54 25.91 -8.78
C THR A 9 16.01 25.97 -8.75
N HIS A 10 15.38 24.80 -8.57
CA HIS A 10 13.95 24.71 -8.33
C HIS A 10 13.64 25.33 -6.96
N SER A 11 13.39 26.64 -6.96
CA SER A 11 12.93 27.38 -5.79
C SER A 11 11.53 26.88 -5.45
N LEU A 12 11.39 26.17 -4.33
CA LEU A 12 10.08 25.90 -3.74
C LEU A 12 9.56 27.23 -3.19
N HIS A 13 8.92 28.01 -4.04
CA HIS A 13 8.17 29.18 -3.64
C HIS A 13 6.94 28.68 -2.87
N LEU A 14 7.13 28.45 -1.56
CA LEU A 14 6.06 28.41 -0.59
C LEU A 14 5.36 29.78 -0.69
N HIS A 15 4.27 29.82 -1.44
CA HIS A 15 3.32 30.92 -1.37
C HIS A 15 2.80 30.94 0.07
N GLY A 16 3.46 31.73 0.92
CA GLY A 16 2.88 32.18 2.17
C GLY A 16 1.54 32.81 1.80
N LEU A 17 0.48 32.36 2.47
CA LEU A 17 -0.82 32.98 2.38
C LEU A 17 -0.66 34.45 2.84
N THR A 18 -0.48 35.37 1.90
CA THR A 18 -0.63 36.80 2.18
C THR A 18 -2.12 37.01 2.41
N ILE A 19 -2.55 36.87 3.68
CA ILE A 19 -3.90 37.18 4.10
C ILE A 19 -4.04 38.70 3.97
N ASN A 20 -4.59 39.15 2.82
CA ASN A 20 -5.00 40.53 2.66
C ASN A 20 -6.13 40.80 3.67
N PRO A 21 -6.02 41.81 4.55
CA PRO A 21 -7.02 42.09 5.58
C PRO A 21 -8.39 42.55 5.04
N LEU A 22 -8.56 42.62 3.71
CA LEU A 22 -9.82 42.94 3.04
C LEU A 22 -10.56 41.71 2.46
N ASP A 23 -9.97 40.51 2.55
CA ASP A 23 -10.53 39.28 1.94
C ASP A 23 -11.50 38.51 2.86
N LEU A 24 -12.07 39.21 3.86
CA LEU A 24 -12.97 38.63 4.88
C LEU A 24 -14.33 38.17 4.31
N ARG A 25 -14.53 38.27 2.98
CA ARG A 25 -15.80 37.99 2.29
C ARG A 25 -15.81 36.69 1.52
N ASN A 26 -14.67 36.02 1.38
CA ASN A 26 -14.61 34.70 0.75
C ASN A 26 -14.75 33.62 1.83
N PRO A 27 -15.76 32.72 1.75
CA PRO A 27 -15.84 31.57 2.62
C PRO A 27 -14.55 30.76 2.49
N LEU A 28 -13.93 30.41 3.62
CA LEU A 28 -12.82 29.46 3.62
C LEU A 28 -13.25 28.20 2.86
N PRO A 29 -12.39 27.64 1.99
CA PRO A 29 -12.70 26.36 1.36
C PRO A 29 -13.04 25.35 2.47
N PRO A 30 -14.09 24.54 2.30
CA PRO A 30 -14.52 23.61 3.33
C PRO A 30 -13.33 22.76 3.78
N PRO A 31 -13.21 22.45 5.09
CA PRO A 31 -12.15 21.59 5.60
C PRO A 31 -12.11 20.33 4.75
N ARG A 32 -10.93 19.97 4.22
CA ARG A 32 -10.75 18.71 3.51
C ARG A 32 -11.09 17.60 4.49
N THR A 33 -12.25 16.97 4.32
CA THR A 33 -12.60 15.77 5.07
C THR A 33 -11.64 14.68 4.64
N HIS A 34 -10.63 14.40 5.48
CA HIS A 34 -9.75 13.27 5.26
C HIS A 34 -10.58 11.99 5.38
N LYS A 35 -10.57 11.16 4.32
CA LYS A 35 -11.20 9.84 4.36
C LYS A 35 -10.59 9.04 5.51
N LYS A 36 -11.43 8.31 6.27
CA LYS A 36 -10.94 7.41 7.33
C LYS A 36 -9.97 6.40 6.72
N ALA A 37 -8.87 6.14 7.43
CA ALA A 37 -7.89 5.16 7.00
C ALA A 37 -8.51 3.76 7.03
N VAL A 38 -8.20 2.94 6.02
CA VAL A 38 -8.62 1.55 5.97
C VAL A 38 -7.63 0.72 6.77
N VAL A 39 -8.10 0.16 7.88
CA VAL A 39 -7.38 -0.81 8.71
C VAL A 39 -7.70 -2.21 8.21
N TRP A 40 -6.66 -3.04 8.09
CA TRP A 40 -6.72 -4.43 7.66
C TRP A 40 -6.21 -5.33 8.76
N THR A 41 -7.03 -6.28 9.19
CA THR A 41 -6.59 -7.37 10.07
C THR A 41 -6.03 -8.54 9.26
N THR A 42 -5.32 -9.46 9.91
CA THR A 42 -4.78 -10.65 9.25
C THR A 42 -5.90 -11.54 8.70
N GLU A 43 -7.03 -11.62 9.38
CA GLU A 43 -8.20 -12.38 8.93
C GLU A 43 -8.80 -11.76 7.66
N GLU A 44 -8.88 -10.43 7.60
CA GLU A 44 -9.38 -9.71 6.42
C GLU A 44 -8.43 -9.84 5.22
N GLU A 45 -7.12 -9.82 5.47
CA GLU A 45 -6.10 -10.07 4.45
C GLU A 45 -6.20 -11.52 3.92
N GLY A 46 -6.38 -12.49 4.81
CA GLY A 46 -6.62 -13.89 4.45
C GLY A 46 -7.88 -14.05 3.59
N ALA A 47 -9.00 -13.49 4.02
CA ALA A 47 -10.26 -13.57 3.28
C ALA A 47 -10.17 -12.93 1.87
N LEU A 48 -9.43 -11.82 1.73
CA LEU A 48 -9.14 -11.24 0.43
C LEU A 48 -8.34 -12.21 -0.45
N LEU A 49 -7.29 -12.82 0.10
CA LEU A 49 -6.46 -13.77 -0.64
C LEU A 49 -7.23 -15.02 -1.05
N ASP A 50 -8.05 -15.58 -0.15
CA ASP A 50 -8.89 -16.76 -0.42
C ASP A 50 -9.93 -16.48 -1.52
N PHE A 51 -10.56 -15.30 -1.47
CA PHE A 51 -11.46 -14.84 -2.51
C PHE A 51 -10.76 -14.76 -3.87
N LEU A 52 -9.57 -14.14 -3.93
CA LEU A 52 -8.82 -14.03 -5.18
C LEU A 52 -8.31 -15.40 -5.67
N ALA A 53 -7.90 -16.27 -4.76
CA ALA A 53 -7.42 -17.62 -5.04
C ALA A 53 -8.51 -18.46 -5.73
N SER A 54 -9.75 -18.42 -5.21
CA SER A 54 -10.90 -19.09 -5.82
C SER A 54 -11.28 -18.56 -7.21
N HIS A 55 -10.79 -17.38 -7.59
CA HIS A 55 -11.06 -16.73 -8.87
C HIS A 55 -9.82 -16.59 -9.77
N LEU A 56 -8.75 -17.34 -9.51
CA LEU A 56 -7.48 -17.25 -10.26
C LEU A 56 -7.65 -17.45 -11.77
N SER A 57 -8.58 -18.30 -12.20
CA SER A 57 -8.86 -18.54 -13.63
C SER A 57 -9.35 -17.29 -14.38
N GLN A 58 -9.82 -16.27 -13.65
CA GLN A 58 -10.29 -15.01 -14.20
C GLN A 58 -9.18 -13.94 -14.25
N ALA A 59 -8.02 -14.21 -13.65
CA ALA A 59 -6.85 -13.36 -13.80
C ALA A 59 -6.31 -13.47 -15.24
N SER A 60 -5.81 -12.35 -15.76
CA SER A 60 -5.16 -12.30 -17.07
C SER A 60 -3.79 -11.67 -16.91
N ASN A 61 -2.76 -12.32 -17.44
CA ASN A 61 -1.37 -11.85 -17.35
C ASN A 61 -0.91 -11.53 -15.91
N GLY A 62 -1.34 -12.36 -14.94
CA GLY A 62 -0.96 -12.23 -13.54
C GLY A 62 -1.62 -11.08 -12.76
N ASN A 63 -2.63 -10.41 -13.34
CA ASN A 63 -3.42 -9.36 -12.71
C ASN A 63 -4.92 -9.60 -12.87
N PHE A 64 -5.70 -9.10 -11.92
CA PHE A 64 -7.16 -9.11 -11.99
C PHE A 64 -7.70 -7.86 -12.67
N LYS A 65 -8.78 -8.01 -13.43
CA LYS A 65 -9.49 -6.90 -14.06
C LYS A 65 -10.25 -6.08 -13.01
N LYS A 66 -10.55 -4.82 -13.33
CA LYS A 66 -11.33 -3.92 -12.46
C LYS A 66 -12.63 -4.55 -11.93
N VAL A 67 -13.33 -5.33 -12.76
CA VAL A 67 -14.57 -6.01 -12.36
C VAL A 67 -14.34 -6.93 -11.16
N MET A 68 -13.23 -7.68 -11.14
CA MET A 68 -12.90 -8.57 -10.03
C MET A 68 -12.65 -7.78 -8.74
N TRP A 69 -11.97 -6.64 -8.80
CA TRP A 69 -11.73 -5.81 -7.62
C TRP A 69 -13.03 -5.23 -7.04
N ASN A 70 -14.01 -4.90 -7.88
CA ASN A 70 -15.35 -4.53 -7.42
C ASN A 70 -16.06 -5.71 -6.75
N THR A 71 -15.96 -6.92 -7.32
CA THR A 71 -16.54 -8.13 -6.71
C THR A 71 -15.86 -8.46 -5.38
N ALA A 72 -14.54 -8.33 -5.30
CA ALA A 72 -13.78 -8.52 -4.06
C ALA A 72 -14.21 -7.51 -2.99
N ALA A 73 -14.35 -6.23 -3.35
CA ALA A 73 -14.84 -5.20 -2.42
C ALA A 73 -16.25 -5.50 -1.89
N ALA A 74 -17.16 -5.96 -2.76
CA ALA A 74 -18.49 -6.38 -2.34
C ALA A 74 -18.43 -7.60 -1.40
N ASN A 75 -17.55 -8.57 -1.68
CA ASN A 75 -17.33 -9.73 -0.80
C ASN A 75 -16.79 -9.29 0.57
N MET A 76 -15.83 -8.37 0.60
CA MET A 76 -15.27 -7.82 1.84
C MET A 76 -16.32 -7.06 2.64
N ALA A 77 -17.14 -6.22 2.00
CA ALA A 77 -18.20 -5.47 2.67
C ALA A 77 -19.28 -6.39 3.28
N ASN A 78 -19.59 -7.51 2.61
CA ASN A 78 -20.53 -8.50 3.11
C ASN A 78 -19.97 -9.31 4.30
N SER A 79 -18.67 -9.64 4.25
CA SER A 79 -18.02 -10.51 5.26
C SER A 79 -17.53 -9.72 6.48
N TYR A 80 -17.17 -8.45 6.28
CA TYR A 80 -16.59 -7.56 7.28
C TYR A 80 -17.28 -6.19 7.21
N PRO A 81 -18.54 -6.08 7.71
CA PRO A 81 -19.25 -4.82 7.73
C PRO A 81 -18.51 -3.77 8.57
N LEU A 82 -18.64 -2.50 8.18
CA LEU A 82 -17.86 -1.42 8.77
C LEU A 82 -18.02 -1.31 10.28
N GLY A 83 -16.89 -1.31 10.98
CA GLY A 83 -16.79 -0.71 12.31
C GLY A 83 -16.86 0.81 12.23
N LEU A 84 -17.36 1.45 13.30
CA LEU A 84 -17.59 2.90 13.37
C LEU A 84 -16.36 3.74 12.96
N ASP A 85 -15.15 3.23 13.15
CA ASP A 85 -13.88 3.94 12.95
C ASP A 85 -13.02 3.43 11.79
N ASN A 86 -13.50 2.51 10.96
CA ASN A 86 -12.74 1.97 9.83
C ASN A 86 -13.23 2.57 8.49
N GLY A 87 -12.30 2.79 7.55
CA GLY A 87 -12.63 3.13 6.17
C GLY A 87 -13.16 1.93 5.37
N ASP A 88 -13.92 2.20 4.31
CA ASP A 88 -14.44 1.17 3.41
C ASP A 88 -13.33 0.41 2.70
N LYS A 89 -13.46 -0.91 2.65
CA LYS A 89 -12.62 -1.79 1.82
C LYS A 89 -13.07 -1.72 0.36
N THR A 90 -12.83 -0.57 -0.27
CA THR A 90 -13.15 -0.34 -1.69
C THR A 90 -12.31 -1.22 -2.62
N ALA A 91 -12.69 -1.28 -3.90
CA ALA A 91 -11.95 -2.01 -4.93
C ALA A 91 -10.48 -1.57 -5.00
N GLU A 92 -10.23 -0.26 -4.90
CA GLU A 92 -8.88 0.31 -4.92
C GLU A 92 -8.07 -0.12 -3.69
N SER A 93 -8.71 -0.17 -2.52
CA SER A 93 -8.04 -0.61 -1.29
C SER A 93 -7.69 -2.10 -1.33
N CYS A 94 -8.57 -2.94 -1.89
CA CYS A 94 -8.34 -4.38 -2.09
C CYS A 94 -7.17 -4.61 -3.07
N GLU A 95 -7.17 -3.89 -4.20
CA GLU A 95 -6.09 -3.99 -5.19
C GLU A 95 -4.75 -3.54 -4.58
N TRP A 96 -4.74 -2.40 -3.88
CA TRP A 96 -3.54 -1.88 -3.24
C TRP A 96 -3.02 -2.86 -2.18
N LYS A 97 -3.89 -3.40 -1.34
CA LYS A 97 -3.52 -4.36 -0.31
C LYS A 97 -2.92 -5.63 -0.93
N PHE A 98 -3.55 -6.18 -1.97
CA PHE A 98 -3.01 -7.33 -2.69
C PHE A 98 -1.61 -7.07 -3.25
N LYS A 99 -1.35 -5.89 -3.82
CA LYS A 99 0.00 -5.52 -4.31
C LYS A 99 1.04 -5.49 -3.18
N VAL A 100 0.67 -4.98 -2.01
CA VAL A 100 1.54 -4.98 -0.83
C VAL A 100 1.84 -6.41 -0.39
N LEU A 101 0.82 -7.24 -0.23
CA LEU A 101 0.97 -8.65 0.17
C LEU A 101 1.82 -9.44 -0.81
N LYS A 102 1.58 -9.27 -2.12
CA LYS A 102 2.35 -9.90 -3.19
C LYS A 102 3.83 -9.52 -3.13
N LYS A 103 4.13 -8.24 -2.85
CA LYS A 103 5.53 -7.78 -2.68
C LYS A 103 6.21 -8.45 -1.48
N SER A 104 5.52 -8.52 -0.34
CA SER A 104 6.04 -9.19 0.86
C SER A 104 6.28 -10.68 0.61
N TYR A 105 5.35 -11.35 -0.08
CA TYR A 105 5.50 -12.75 -0.47
C TYR A 105 6.77 -12.99 -1.30
N TYR A 106 7.02 -12.19 -2.34
CA TYR A 106 8.22 -12.36 -3.16
C TYR A 106 9.50 -12.08 -2.37
N ALA A 107 9.51 -11.08 -1.47
CA ALA A 107 10.66 -10.85 -0.61
C ALA A 107 10.98 -12.08 0.24
N VAL A 108 9.97 -12.72 0.83
CA VAL A 108 10.13 -13.97 1.60
C VAL A 108 10.57 -15.13 0.71
N ALA A 109 9.97 -15.27 -0.48
CA ALA A 109 10.34 -16.32 -1.42
C ALA A 109 11.79 -16.18 -1.90
N ASP A 110 12.22 -14.96 -2.23
CA ASP A 110 13.60 -14.68 -2.63
C ASP A 110 14.57 -14.94 -1.49
N LEU A 111 14.24 -14.56 -0.25
CA LEU A 111 15.03 -14.93 0.93
C LEU A 111 15.15 -16.45 1.07
N LYS A 112 14.04 -17.19 0.92
CA LYS A 112 14.05 -18.66 0.95
C LYS A 112 14.91 -19.28 -0.18
N LEU A 113 14.97 -18.66 -1.36
CA LEU A 113 15.68 -19.19 -2.53
C LEU A 113 17.17 -18.80 -2.60
N VAL A 114 17.53 -17.59 -2.16
CA VAL A 114 18.87 -17.00 -2.34
C VAL A 114 19.76 -17.19 -1.11
N ALA A 115 19.18 -17.43 0.08
CA ALA A 115 19.94 -17.51 1.30
C ALA A 115 20.70 -18.84 1.47
N SER A 116 21.91 -18.90 0.90
CA SER A 116 22.98 -19.85 1.23
C SER A 116 23.54 -19.66 2.68
N GLY A 117 22.82 -18.98 3.57
CA GLY A 117 23.35 -18.53 4.86
C GLY A 117 22.33 -18.08 5.89
N PHE A 118 21.17 -17.56 5.47
CA PHE A 118 20.06 -17.25 6.36
C PHE A 118 18.97 -18.30 6.28
N ALA A 119 18.67 -18.94 7.40
CA ALA A 119 17.45 -19.73 7.50
C ALA A 119 16.24 -18.79 7.62
N TYR A 120 15.32 -18.85 6.67
CA TYR A 120 13.97 -18.32 6.82
C TYR A 120 12.99 -19.49 7.03
N ASN A 121 12.24 -19.48 8.11
CA ASN A 121 11.11 -20.38 8.30
C ASN A 121 9.88 -19.63 8.83
N ASP A 122 8.68 -20.18 8.61
CA ASP A 122 7.44 -19.46 8.89
C ASP A 122 7.19 -19.25 10.39
N GLU A 123 7.85 -20.02 11.26
CA GLU A 123 7.76 -19.88 12.73
C GLU A 123 8.70 -18.79 13.28
N HIS A 124 9.91 -18.69 12.74
CA HIS A 124 11.00 -17.88 13.30
C HIS A 124 11.39 -16.68 12.41
N GLY A 125 10.73 -16.52 11.26
CA GLY A 125 11.02 -15.47 10.28
C GLY A 125 12.39 -15.64 9.64
N ALA A 126 13.00 -14.53 9.23
CA ALA A 126 14.43 -14.51 8.90
C ALA A 126 15.16 -14.64 10.23
N MET A 127 15.79 -15.80 10.49
CA MET A 127 16.49 -16.06 11.75
C MET A 127 17.72 -15.14 11.84
N ILE A 128 17.53 -13.84 12.05
CA ILE A 128 18.58 -12.82 12.22
C ILE A 128 18.84 -12.76 13.72
N SER A 129 19.99 -13.26 14.14
CA SER A 129 20.39 -13.32 15.54
C SER A 129 21.87 -12.94 15.68
N LEU A 130 22.29 -12.55 16.88
CA LEU A 130 23.69 -12.23 17.15
C LEU A 130 24.60 -13.43 16.83
N ASP A 131 24.10 -14.65 17.03
CA ASP A 131 24.83 -15.91 16.82
C ASP A 131 25.12 -16.20 15.34
N ASN A 132 24.47 -15.49 14.41
CA ASN A 132 24.72 -15.58 12.98
C ASN A 132 25.17 -14.25 12.35
N ALA A 133 25.69 -13.32 13.16
CA ALA A 133 26.23 -12.05 12.68
C ALA A 133 27.25 -12.20 11.55
N ASN A 134 28.06 -13.27 11.60
CA ASN A 134 29.05 -13.61 10.58
C ASN A 134 28.47 -13.93 9.19
N LEU A 135 27.15 -14.11 9.05
CA LEU A 135 26.47 -14.34 7.79
C LEU A 135 25.96 -13.04 7.14
N TRP A 136 26.04 -11.90 7.84
CA TRP A 136 25.50 -10.61 7.38
C TRP A 136 26.28 -9.33 7.71
N ASP A 137 27.40 -9.45 8.42
CA ASP A 137 28.49 -8.47 8.37
C ASP A 137 29.23 -8.52 7.02
#